data_AF-T0ZE44-F1
#
_entry.id   AF-T0ZE44-F1
#
_cell.length_a   1.000
_cell.length_b   1.000
_cell.length_c   1.000
_cell.angle_alpha   90.00
_cell.angle_beta   90.00
_cell.angle_gamma   90.00
#
_symmetry.space_group_name_H-M   'P 1'
#
loop_
_entity.id
_entity.type
_entity.pdbx_description
1 polymer ?
#
loop_
_entity_poly.entity_id
_entity_poly.type
_entity_poly.pdbx_seq_one_letter_code
_entity_poly.pdbx_strand_id
1 'polypeptide(L)'
;MYRWLRLARIQNVAVSTIGVIVGGWAARGLGFRLPGPAYLLLLLAAASTALVTAGGNALNDLLDREGDRTNHPDRPLVTGAIGIGAARGFVVIAFLAAIGVAIPVIFSAPLVGLLLAVALAAVLSYEFRFKAVGVLGNLEVAFLTGLVFLYGAASVGPVLPVASLAGMAFLATLSREVIKDMEDMDGGLGRSTLPRRFGFGLSAWVARGASRRGPSR
;
A
#
# COMPACT_ATOMS: atom_id res chain seq x y z
N MET A 1 24.02 2.49 4.42
CA MET A 1 22.69 3.08 4.60
C MET A 1 21.85 3.03 3.33
N TYR A 2 22.35 3.52 2.19
CA TYR A 2 21.64 3.54 0.90
C TYR A 2 20.95 2.23 0.48
N ARG A 3 21.63 1.07 0.63
CA ARG A 3 21.06 -0.25 0.31
C ARG A 3 19.76 -0.58 1.06
N TRP A 4 19.64 -0.17 2.32
CA TRP A 4 18.47 -0.45 3.16
C TRP A 4 17.29 0.45 2.79
N LEU A 5 17.56 1.70 2.40
CA LEU A 5 16.53 2.61 1.88
C LEU A 5 15.98 2.13 0.54
N ARG A 6 16.82 1.52 -0.31
CA ARG A 6 16.38 0.86 -1.54
C ARG A 6 15.53 -0.38 -1.25
N LEU A 7 15.97 -1.25 -0.33
CA LEU A 7 15.19 -2.43 0.07
C LEU A 7 13.81 -2.04 0.62
N ALA A 8 13.76 -1.01 1.48
CA ALA A 8 12.51 -0.50 2.03
C ALA A 8 11.63 0.22 1.00
N ARG A 9 12.17 0.55 -0.19
CA ARG A 9 11.58 1.43 -1.21
C ARG A 9 11.06 2.73 -0.58
N ILE A 10 11.98 3.58 -0.13
CA ILE A 10 11.69 4.78 0.67
C ILE A 10 10.60 5.70 0.09
N GLN A 11 10.45 5.74 -1.24
CA GLN A 11 9.38 6.49 -1.90
C GLN A 11 7.99 5.93 -1.55
N ASN A 12 7.83 4.60 -1.56
CA ASN A 12 6.57 3.94 -1.18
C ASN A 12 6.24 4.20 0.29
N VAL A 13 7.27 4.14 1.15
CA VAL A 13 7.16 4.45 2.57
C VAL A 13 6.70 5.90 2.77
N ALA A 14 7.32 6.86 2.07
CA ALA A 14 6.94 8.26 2.17
C ALA A 14 5.48 8.49 1.75
N VAL A 15 5.06 7.91 0.62
CA VAL A 15 3.69 8.06 0.11
C VAL A 15 2.66 7.49 1.09
N SER A 16 2.89 6.29 1.64
CA SER A 16 1.94 5.68 2.58
C SER A 16 1.89 6.44 3.91
N THR A 17 3.03 6.90 4.43
CA THR A 17 3.09 7.74 5.63
C THR A 17 2.36 9.08 5.44
N ILE A 18 2.55 9.74 4.29
CA ILE A 18 1.82 10.98 3.97
C ILE A 18 0.31 10.70 3.91
N GLY A 19 -0.11 9.58 3.31
CA GLY A 19 -1.52 9.18 3.27
C GLY A 19 -2.16 9.05 4.65
N VAL A 20 -1.44 8.49 5.63
CA VAL A 20 -1.89 8.41 7.03
C VAL A 20 -2.05 9.80 7.63
N ILE A 21 -1.07 10.68 7.46
CA ILE A 21 -1.12 12.06 7.99
C ILE A 21 -2.31 12.81 7.40
N VAL A 22 -2.49 12.72 6.08
CA VAL A 22 -3.63 13.33 5.37
C VAL A 22 -4.95 12.76 5.88
N GLY A 23 -5.06 11.45 6.07
CA GLY A 23 -6.25 10.81 6.63
C GLY A 23 -6.59 11.30 8.04
N GLY A 24 -5.58 11.42 8.90
CA GLY A 24 -5.75 11.94 10.26
C GLY A 24 -6.20 13.41 10.30
N TRP A 25 -5.62 14.26 9.44
CA TRP A 25 -6.06 15.66 9.31
C TRP A 25 -7.46 15.78 8.72
N ALA A 26 -7.77 15.00 7.68
CA ALA A 26 -9.10 14.99 7.06
C ALA A 26 -10.19 14.61 8.07
N ALA A 27 -9.92 13.67 8.97
CA ALA A 27 -10.85 13.26 10.03
C ALA A 27 -11.20 14.38 11.04
N ARG A 28 -10.33 15.40 11.16
CA ARG A 28 -10.49 16.49 12.14
C ARG A 28 -10.98 17.80 11.51
N GLY A 29 -10.94 17.91 10.19
CA GLY A 29 -11.37 19.08 9.45
C GLY A 29 -10.36 20.24 9.48
N LEU A 30 -10.52 21.18 8.55
CA LEU A 30 -9.56 22.25 8.23
C LEU A 30 -9.34 23.32 9.34
N GLY A 31 -10.08 23.25 10.45
CA GLY A 31 -10.07 24.28 11.51
C GLY A 31 -9.61 23.81 12.90
N PHE A 32 -9.38 22.51 13.11
CA PHE A 32 -9.06 21.99 14.44
C PHE A 32 -7.55 21.76 14.63
N ARG A 33 -6.97 22.42 15.63
CA ARG A 33 -5.65 22.05 16.16
C ARG A 33 -5.79 20.68 16.82
N LEU A 34 -4.96 19.71 16.40
CA LEU A 34 -4.82 18.47 17.15
C LEU A 34 -4.31 18.82 18.56
N PRO A 35 -5.00 18.41 19.64
CA PRO A 35 -4.41 18.51 20.97
C PRO A 35 -3.09 17.71 20.98
N GLY A 36 -2.09 18.14 21.76
CA GLY A 36 -0.75 17.55 21.76
C GLY A 36 -0.71 16.01 21.72
N PRO A 37 -1.50 15.31 22.56
CA PRO A 37 -1.56 13.85 22.52
C PRO A 37 -2.02 13.27 21.18
N ALA A 38 -3.00 13.88 20.51
CA ALA A 38 -3.49 13.40 19.22
C ALA A 38 -2.45 13.56 18.11
N TYR A 39 -1.58 14.58 18.18
CA TYR A 39 -0.47 14.72 17.23
C TYR A 39 0.53 13.56 17.38
N LEU A 40 0.84 13.17 18.62
CA LEU A 40 1.70 12.03 18.88
C LEU A 40 1.06 10.72 18.37
N LEU A 41 -0.24 10.50 18.62
CA LEU A 41 -0.94 9.30 18.14
C LEU A 41 -0.93 9.20 16.60
N LEU A 42 -1.12 10.32 15.89
CA LEU A 42 -1.02 10.35 14.43
C LEU A 42 0.38 10.03 13.94
N LEU A 43 1.43 10.58 14.58
CA LEU A 43 2.82 10.29 14.23
C LEU A 43 3.19 8.82 14.48
N LEU A 44 2.71 8.24 15.58
CA LEU A 44 2.89 6.81 15.88
C LEU A 44 2.17 5.93 14.85
N ALA A 45 0.96 6.30 14.43
CA ALA A 45 0.26 5.62 13.34
C ALA A 45 1.04 5.72 12.02
N ALA A 46 1.54 6.91 11.68
CA ALA A 46 2.34 7.11 10.47
C ALA A 46 3.65 6.30 10.49
N ALA A 47 4.31 6.23 11.65
CA ALA A 47 5.50 5.40 11.86
C ALA A 47 5.20 3.91 11.78
N SER A 48 4.08 3.45 12.33
CA SER A 48 3.61 2.07 12.17
C SER A 48 3.40 1.72 10.70
N THR A 49 2.70 2.56 9.94
CA THR A 49 2.52 2.35 8.49
C THR A 49 3.82 2.39 7.70
N ALA A 50 4.77 3.26 8.08
CA ALA A 50 6.09 3.29 7.46
C ALA A 50 6.81 1.93 7.61
N LEU A 51 6.75 1.35 8.81
CA LEU A 51 7.35 0.06 9.14
C LEU A 51 6.65 -1.10 8.42
N VAL A 52 5.31 -1.12 8.38
CA VAL A 52 4.56 -2.11 7.57
C VAL A 52 4.94 -2.02 6.10
N THR A 53 5.01 -0.80 5.55
CA THR A 53 5.35 -0.59 4.14
C THR A 53 6.78 -1.06 3.83
N ALA A 54 7.74 -0.69 4.68
CA ALA A 54 9.13 -1.10 4.53
C ALA A 54 9.30 -2.63 4.64
N GLY A 55 8.65 -3.25 5.63
CA GLY A 55 8.64 -4.70 5.81
C GLY A 55 8.00 -5.43 4.65
N GLY A 56 6.86 -4.94 4.15
CA GLY A 56 6.18 -5.48 2.98
C GLY A 56 7.03 -5.40 1.70
N ASN A 57 7.69 -4.26 1.46
CA ASN A 57 8.60 -4.12 0.31
C ASN A 57 9.80 -5.08 0.40
N ALA A 58 10.38 -5.25 1.60
CA ALA A 58 11.48 -6.18 1.80
C ALA A 58 11.04 -7.65 1.67
N LEU A 59 9.82 -7.98 2.13
CA LEU A 59 9.23 -9.31 1.95
C LEU A 59 8.99 -9.62 0.47
N ASN A 60 8.49 -8.64 -0.29
CA ASN A 60 8.30 -8.73 -1.73
C ASN A 60 9.62 -9.08 -2.44
N ASP A 61 10.70 -8.33 -2.18
CA ASP A 61 12.02 -8.59 -2.76
C ASP A 61 12.58 -9.97 -2.34
N LEU A 62 12.29 -10.43 -1.12
CA LEU A 62 12.73 -11.76 -0.65
C LEU A 62 12.07 -12.90 -1.43
N LEU A 63 10.77 -12.77 -1.71
CA LEU A 63 9.97 -13.79 -2.39
C LEU A 63 10.16 -13.75 -3.91
N ASP A 64 10.38 -12.56 -4.49
CA ASP A 64 10.59 -12.37 -5.93
C ASP A 64 12.04 -12.54 -6.38
N ARG A 65 12.97 -12.80 -5.46
CA ARG A 65 14.42 -12.76 -5.71
C ARG A 65 14.84 -13.48 -7.00
N GLU A 66 14.27 -14.64 -7.30
CA GLU A 66 14.62 -15.40 -8.51
C GLU A 66 14.16 -14.67 -9.79
N GLY A 67 12.91 -14.20 -9.83
CA GLY A 67 12.38 -13.44 -10.95
C GLY A 67 13.08 -12.08 -11.10
N ASP A 68 13.48 -11.47 -9.99
CA ASP A 68 14.22 -10.21 -9.96
C ASP A 68 15.62 -10.32 -10.56
N ARG A 69 16.22 -11.51 -10.63
CA ARG A 69 17.50 -11.69 -11.35
C ARG A 69 17.42 -11.25 -12.80
N THR A 70 16.26 -11.45 -13.42
CA THR A 70 15.99 -11.04 -14.80
C THR A 70 15.33 -9.67 -14.85
N ASN A 71 14.29 -9.44 -14.05
CA ASN A 71 13.44 -8.25 -14.15
C ASN A 71 14.05 -7.00 -13.50
N HIS A 72 14.82 -7.18 -12.42
CA HIS A 72 15.35 -6.10 -11.60
C HIS A 72 16.76 -6.45 -11.05
N PRO A 73 17.75 -6.65 -11.94
CA PRO A 73 19.06 -7.18 -11.57
C PRO A 73 19.84 -6.28 -10.60
N ASP A 74 19.46 -5.01 -10.49
CA ASP A 74 20.06 -4.01 -9.62
C ASP A 74 19.56 -4.05 -8.17
N ARG A 75 18.57 -4.90 -7.83
CA ARG A 75 17.99 -4.97 -6.49
C ARG A 75 19.02 -5.41 -5.44
N PRO A 76 18.97 -4.89 -4.19
CA PRO A 76 19.95 -5.20 -3.15
C PRO A 76 20.10 -6.68 -2.80
N LEU A 77 19.02 -7.48 -2.92
CA LEU A 77 19.05 -8.93 -2.63
C LEU A 77 19.56 -9.76 -3.82
N VAL A 78 19.42 -9.25 -5.04
CA VAL A 78 19.94 -9.89 -6.26
C VAL A 78 21.46 -9.71 -6.32
N THR A 79 21.91 -8.47 -6.15
CA THR A 79 23.33 -8.09 -6.14
C THR A 79 24.12 -8.63 -4.94
N GLY A 80 23.44 -9.17 -3.92
CA GLY A 80 24.07 -9.62 -2.68
C GLY A 80 24.52 -8.49 -1.76
N ALA A 81 24.18 -7.23 -2.07
CA ALA A 81 24.48 -6.08 -1.23
C ALA A 81 23.85 -6.19 0.18
N ILE A 82 22.73 -6.92 0.30
CA ILE A 82 22.12 -7.32 1.57
C ILE A 82 21.96 -8.85 1.59
N GLY A 83 22.44 -9.49 2.66
CA GLY A 83 22.30 -10.93 2.85
C GLY A 83 20.85 -11.34 3.18
N ILE A 84 20.44 -12.52 2.73
CA ILE A 84 19.07 -13.02 2.88
C ILE A 84 18.65 -13.14 4.35
N GLY A 85 19.54 -13.62 5.23
CA GLY A 85 19.26 -13.68 6.67
C GLY A 85 19.01 -12.30 7.27
N ALA A 86 19.77 -11.29 6.86
CA ALA A 86 19.60 -9.92 7.32
C ALA A 86 18.28 -9.30 6.82
N ALA A 87 17.91 -9.57 5.56
CA ALA A 87 16.63 -9.12 5.01
C ALA A 87 15.44 -9.79 5.69
N ARG A 88 15.52 -11.10 6.00
CA ARG A 88 14.48 -11.79 6.80
C ARG A 88 14.34 -11.18 8.19
N GLY A 89 15.47 -10.92 8.85
CA GLY A 89 15.49 -10.23 10.14
C GLY A 89 14.83 -8.84 10.04
N PHE A 90 15.14 -8.08 8.99
CA PHE A 90 14.53 -6.78 8.74
C PHE A 90 13.01 -6.86 8.60
N VAL A 91 12.47 -7.82 7.83
CA VAL A 91 11.01 -8.00 7.70
C VAL A 91 10.35 -8.28 9.06
N VAL A 92 10.89 -9.23 9.82
CA VAL A 92 10.32 -9.61 11.12
C VAL A 92 10.38 -8.43 12.09
N ILE A 93 11.53 -7.76 12.18
CA ILE A 93 11.71 -6.59 13.05
C ILE A 93 10.78 -5.46 12.63
N ALA A 94 10.63 -5.19 11.33
CA ALA A 94 9.77 -4.14 10.83
C ALA A 94 8.29 -4.38 11.20
N PHE A 95 7.78 -5.60 11.01
CA PHE A 95 6.40 -5.92 11.39
C PHE A 95 6.18 -5.92 12.91
N LEU A 96 7.09 -6.47 13.69
CA LEU A 96 7.00 -6.42 15.16
C LEU A 96 7.09 -4.99 15.70
N ALA A 97 7.99 -4.17 15.13
CA ALA A 97 8.11 -2.76 15.48
C ALA A 97 6.86 -1.98 15.07
N ALA A 98 6.27 -2.27 13.90
CA ALA A 98 5.02 -1.64 13.49
C ALA A 98 3.88 -1.89 14.48
N ILE A 99 3.76 -3.13 14.96
CA ILE A 99 2.80 -3.49 16.01
C ILE A 99 3.14 -2.76 17.31
N GLY A 100 4.39 -2.84 17.76
CA GLY A 100 4.85 -2.22 19.02
C GLY A 100 4.60 -0.71 19.06
N VAL A 101 4.93 0.01 17.99
CA VAL A 101 4.72 1.45 17.85
C VAL A 101 3.23 1.81 17.81
N ALA A 102 2.38 0.92 17.28
CA ALA A 102 0.93 1.14 17.24
C ALA A 102 0.24 0.89 18.59
N ILE A 103 0.87 0.20 19.56
CA ILE A 103 0.22 -0.17 20.84
C ILE A 103 -0.45 1.03 21.54
N PRO A 104 0.22 2.18 21.75
CA PRO A 104 -0.42 3.33 22.41
C PRO A 104 -1.63 3.88 21.63
N VAL A 105 -1.56 3.79 20.29
CA VAL A 105 -2.65 4.20 19.40
C VAL A 105 -3.82 3.25 19.51
N ILE A 106 -3.57 1.94 19.58
CA ILE A 106 -4.60 0.91 19.73
C ILE A 106 -5.34 1.04 21.06
N PHE A 107 -4.61 1.31 22.16
CA PHE A 107 -5.24 1.58 23.46
C PHE A 107 -6.12 2.83 23.43
N SER A 108 -5.74 3.84 22.67
CA SER A 108 -6.52 5.08 22.52
C SER A 108 -7.68 4.94 21.55
N ALA A 109 -7.52 4.12 20.51
CA ALA A 109 -8.47 3.91 19.42
C ALA A 109 -8.43 2.45 18.93
N PRO A 110 -9.22 1.54 19.52
CA PRO A 110 -9.16 0.09 19.23
C PRO A 110 -9.35 -0.29 17.76
N LEU A 111 -10.08 0.54 16.99
CA LEU A 111 -10.26 0.35 15.55
C LEU A 111 -8.92 0.31 14.80
N VAL A 112 -7.91 1.05 15.25
CA VAL A 112 -6.55 1.01 14.69
C VAL A 112 -5.95 -0.39 14.76
N GLY A 113 -6.23 -1.14 15.82
CA GLY A 113 -5.76 -2.52 15.96
C GLY A 113 -6.35 -3.44 14.90
N LEU A 114 -7.67 -3.31 14.65
CA LEU A 114 -8.35 -4.05 13.58
C LEU A 114 -7.80 -3.67 12.20
N LEU A 115 -7.67 -2.37 11.90
CA LEU A 115 -7.17 -1.91 10.61
C LEU A 115 -5.71 -2.33 10.37
N LEU A 116 -4.86 -2.31 11.41
CA LEU A 116 -3.48 -2.82 11.33
C LEU A 116 -3.46 -4.33 11.06
N ALA A 117 -4.28 -5.11 11.75
CA ALA A 117 -4.38 -6.55 11.53
C ALA A 117 -4.83 -6.87 10.10
N VAL A 118 -5.82 -6.13 9.58
CA VAL A 118 -6.28 -6.24 8.20
C VAL A 118 -5.18 -5.86 7.21
N ALA A 119 -4.43 -4.78 7.47
CA ALA A 119 -3.32 -4.37 6.62
C ALA A 119 -2.20 -5.42 6.56
N LEU A 120 -1.80 -5.97 7.73
CA LEU A 120 -0.80 -7.03 7.81
C LEU A 120 -1.27 -8.31 7.11
N ALA A 121 -2.54 -8.69 7.32
CA ALA A 121 -3.13 -9.85 6.64
C ALA A 121 -3.10 -9.66 5.12
N ALA A 122 -3.50 -8.49 4.62
CA ALA A 122 -3.47 -8.14 3.20
C ALA A 122 -2.03 -8.15 2.63
N VAL A 123 -1.07 -7.51 3.30
CA VAL A 123 0.34 -7.54 2.84
C VAL A 123 0.85 -8.98 2.72
N LEU A 124 0.51 -9.86 3.66
CA LEU A 124 0.90 -11.27 3.61
C LEU A 124 0.11 -12.05 2.56
N SER A 125 -1.21 -11.86 2.43
CA SER A 125 -2.03 -12.58 1.44
C SER A 125 -1.68 -12.20 0.01
N TYR A 126 -1.31 -10.94 -0.23
CA TYR A 126 -0.80 -10.50 -1.51
C TYR A 126 0.37 -11.37 -1.95
N GLU A 127 1.40 -11.45 -1.11
CA GLU A 127 2.64 -12.15 -1.47
C GLU A 127 2.47 -13.67 -1.59
N PHE A 128 1.62 -14.29 -0.77
CA PHE A 128 1.47 -15.75 -0.76
C PHE A 128 0.33 -16.29 -1.65
N ARG A 129 -0.64 -15.46 -2.06
CA ARG A 129 -1.84 -15.92 -2.78
C ARG A 129 -2.21 -15.04 -3.98
N PHE A 130 -2.40 -13.75 -3.76
CA PHE A 130 -3.12 -12.93 -4.73
C PHE A 130 -2.24 -12.28 -5.80
N LYS A 131 -0.94 -12.15 -5.58
CA LYS A 131 0.03 -11.73 -6.60
C LYS A 131 0.05 -12.64 -7.83
N ALA A 132 -0.26 -13.93 -7.67
CA ALA A 132 -0.41 -14.88 -8.77
C ALA A 132 -1.75 -14.73 -9.52
N VAL A 133 -2.73 -14.04 -8.92
CA VAL A 133 -4.10 -13.90 -9.41
C VAL A 133 -4.33 -12.43 -9.75
N GLY A 134 -3.76 -11.97 -10.87
CA GLY A 134 -3.56 -10.54 -11.22
C GLY A 134 -4.66 -9.57 -10.78
N VAL A 135 -5.93 -9.86 -11.09
CA VAL A 135 -7.09 -9.03 -10.70
C VAL A 135 -7.18 -8.80 -9.18
N LEU A 136 -7.05 -9.88 -8.41
CA LEU A 136 -7.16 -9.84 -6.95
C LEU A 136 -5.97 -9.11 -6.34
N GLY A 137 -4.78 -9.27 -6.93
CA GLY A 137 -3.60 -8.49 -6.56
C GLY A 137 -3.83 -6.98 -6.73
N ASN A 138 -4.38 -6.55 -7.85
CA ASN A 138 -4.64 -5.12 -8.10
C ASN A 138 -5.70 -4.55 -7.15
N LEU A 139 -6.76 -5.33 -6.86
CA LEU A 139 -7.77 -4.96 -5.87
C LEU A 139 -7.17 -4.79 -4.48
N GLU A 140 -6.21 -5.65 -4.11
CA GLU A 140 -5.54 -5.59 -2.82
C GLU A 140 -4.58 -4.40 -2.71
N VAL A 141 -3.82 -4.09 -3.77
CA VAL A 141 -2.98 -2.88 -3.83
C VAL A 141 -3.84 -1.62 -3.71
N ALA A 142 -4.96 -1.56 -4.44
CA ALA A 142 -5.92 -0.47 -4.33
C ALA A 142 -6.53 -0.37 -2.93
N PHE A 143 -6.92 -1.51 -2.34
CA PHE A 143 -7.47 -1.60 -0.99
C PHE A 143 -6.50 -1.07 0.06
N LEU A 144 -5.25 -1.55 0.05
CA LEU A 144 -4.20 -1.06 0.94
C LEU A 144 -3.96 0.44 0.76
N THR A 145 -4.03 0.95 -0.48
CA THR A 145 -3.87 2.38 -0.76
C THR A 145 -5.00 3.23 -0.21
N GLY A 146 -6.26 2.74 -0.21
CA GLY A 146 -7.36 3.43 0.47
C GLY A 146 -7.25 3.32 2.00
N LEU A 147 -6.82 2.15 2.48
CA LEU A 147 -6.76 1.83 3.91
C LEU A 147 -5.84 2.76 4.71
N VAL A 148 -4.75 3.27 4.12
CA VAL A 148 -3.83 4.21 4.82
C VAL A 148 -4.56 5.47 5.31
N PHE A 149 -5.53 5.98 4.56
CA PHE A 149 -6.29 7.16 4.94
C PHE A 149 -7.24 6.85 6.10
N LEU A 150 -7.92 5.71 6.05
CA LEU A 150 -8.81 5.25 7.13
C LEU A 150 -8.03 4.94 8.40
N TYR A 151 -6.82 4.39 8.27
CA TYR A 151 -5.90 4.12 9.38
C TYR A 151 -5.48 5.42 10.09
N GLY A 152 -5.08 6.42 9.31
CA GLY A 152 -4.78 7.75 9.83
C GLY A 152 -5.96 8.42 10.51
N ALA A 153 -7.14 8.36 9.87
CA ALA A 153 -8.38 8.87 10.45
C ALA A 153 -8.69 8.23 11.81
N ALA A 154 -8.67 6.90 11.87
CA ALA A 154 -8.96 6.12 13.08
C ALA A 154 -8.01 6.43 14.24
N SER A 155 -6.78 6.86 13.96
CA SER A 155 -5.79 7.18 15.00
C SER A 155 -6.12 8.44 15.83
N VAL A 156 -6.94 9.34 15.27
CA VAL A 156 -7.21 10.65 15.89
C VAL A 156 -8.67 11.12 15.82
N GLY A 157 -9.54 10.43 15.09
CA GLY A 157 -10.91 10.91 14.87
C GLY A 157 -11.84 9.94 14.13
N PRO A 158 -13.00 10.44 13.67
CA PRO A 158 -13.98 9.63 12.97
C PRO A 158 -13.49 9.25 11.56
N VAL A 159 -13.74 7.99 11.18
CA VAL A 159 -13.32 7.44 9.87
C VAL A 159 -14.29 7.79 8.75
N LEU A 160 -15.59 7.91 9.05
CA LEU A 160 -16.63 8.09 8.04
C LEU A 160 -16.42 9.33 7.13
N PRO A 161 -16.01 10.52 7.64
CA PRO A 161 -15.72 11.67 6.79
C PRO A 161 -14.58 11.45 5.79
N VAL A 162 -13.69 10.49 6.06
CA VAL A 162 -12.51 10.17 5.24
C VAL A 162 -12.80 9.03 4.24
N ALA A 163 -13.97 8.39 4.33
CA ALA A 163 -14.34 7.26 3.49
C ALA A 163 -14.35 7.60 1.99
N SER A 164 -14.81 8.81 1.62
CA SER A 164 -14.79 9.28 0.23
C SER A 164 -13.36 9.44 -0.30
N LEU A 165 -12.44 9.97 0.51
CA LEU A 165 -11.03 10.09 0.16
C LEU A 165 -10.38 8.72 -0.03
N ALA A 166 -10.61 7.79 0.90
CA ALA A 166 -10.13 6.42 0.79
C ALA A 166 -10.70 5.70 -0.45
N GLY A 167 -11.98 5.90 -0.76
CA GLY A 167 -12.63 5.36 -1.94
C GLY A 167 -12.08 5.92 -3.25
N MET A 168 -11.80 7.24 -3.31
CA MET A 168 -11.14 7.84 -4.46
C MET A 168 -9.72 7.32 -4.65
N ALA A 169 -8.94 7.22 -3.58
CA ALA A 169 -7.59 6.64 -3.62
C ALA A 169 -7.61 5.18 -4.09
N PHE A 170 -8.57 4.39 -3.60
CA PHE A 170 -8.82 3.02 -4.06
C PHE A 170 -9.08 2.98 -5.57
N LEU A 171 -10.08 3.74 -6.05
CA LEU A 171 -10.48 3.71 -7.46
C LEU A 171 -9.37 4.22 -8.38
N ALA A 172 -8.64 5.26 -7.98
CA ALA A 172 -7.53 5.80 -8.74
C ALA A 172 -6.39 4.77 -8.87
N THR A 173 -6.02 4.11 -7.77
CA THR A 173 -4.99 3.06 -7.78
C THR A 173 -5.43 1.85 -8.60
N LEU A 174 -6.67 1.39 -8.42
CA LEU A 174 -7.20 0.27 -9.19
C LEU A 174 -7.16 0.57 -10.69
N SER A 175 -7.58 1.78 -11.08
CA SER A 175 -7.54 2.22 -12.48
C SER A 175 -6.12 2.21 -13.02
N ARG A 176 -5.14 2.69 -12.24
CA ARG A 176 -3.72 2.69 -12.63
C ARG A 176 -3.17 1.27 -12.82
N GLU A 177 -3.48 0.35 -11.91
CA GLU A 177 -3.01 -1.04 -12.03
C GLU A 177 -3.67 -1.74 -13.24
N VAL A 178 -4.95 -1.47 -13.53
CA VAL A 178 -5.61 -1.99 -14.74
C VAL A 178 -4.97 -1.46 -16.02
N ILE A 179 -4.62 -0.16 -16.08
CA ILE A 179 -3.94 0.42 -17.25
C ILE A 179 -2.56 -0.22 -17.43
N LYS A 180 -1.80 -0.36 -16.36
CA LYS A 180 -0.48 -1.01 -16.38
C LYS A 180 -0.56 -2.47 -16.85
N ASP A 181 -1.56 -3.21 -16.38
CA ASP A 181 -1.83 -4.57 -16.83
C ASP A 181 -2.14 -4.66 -18.33
N MET A 182 -2.78 -3.63 -18.91
CA MET A 182 -3.03 -3.55 -20.35
C MET A 182 -1.74 -3.26 -21.13
N GLU A 183 -0.90 -2.34 -20.64
CA GLU A 183 0.41 -2.03 -21.24
C GLU A 183 1.35 -3.25 -21.23
N ASP A 184 1.38 -4.01 -20.12
CA ASP A 184 2.19 -5.23 -19.98
C ASP A 184 1.73 -6.35 -20.93
N MET A 185 0.44 -6.38 -21.29
CA MET A 185 -0.11 -7.33 -22.27
C MET A 185 0.34 -7.00 -23.68
N ASP A 186 0.26 -5.74 -24.08
CA ASP A 186 0.70 -5.28 -25.41
C ASP A 186 2.23 -5.38 -25.57
N GLY A 187 2.98 -5.23 -24.47
CA GLY A 187 4.44 -5.40 -24.42
C GLY A 187 4.96 -6.84 -24.32
N GLY A 188 4.07 -7.85 -24.26
CA GLY A 188 4.45 -9.27 -24.26
C GLY A 188 4.98 -9.83 -22.93
N LEU A 189 4.79 -9.15 -21.80
CA LEU A 189 5.34 -9.50 -20.48
C LEU A 189 4.47 -10.45 -19.63
N GLY A 190 3.42 -11.02 -20.22
CA GLY A 190 2.95 -12.36 -19.86
C GLY A 190 2.42 -12.62 -18.44
N ARG A 191 1.85 -11.64 -17.72
CA ARG A 191 1.07 -11.94 -16.50
C ARG A 191 -0.37 -12.32 -16.83
N SER A 192 -0.99 -13.18 -16.03
CA SER A 192 -2.42 -13.52 -16.11
C SER A 192 -3.26 -12.41 -15.49
N THR A 193 -3.47 -11.33 -16.24
CA THR A 193 -4.15 -10.11 -15.84
C THR A 193 -5.63 -10.09 -16.28
N LEU A 194 -6.42 -9.14 -15.76
CA LEU A 194 -7.85 -8.95 -16.09
C LEU A 194 -8.16 -9.01 -17.60
N PRO A 195 -7.42 -8.31 -18.49
CA PRO A 195 -7.75 -8.28 -19.91
C PRO A 195 -7.50 -9.62 -20.60
N ARG A 196 -6.66 -10.50 -20.03
CA ARG A 196 -6.41 -11.85 -20.54
C ARG A 196 -7.54 -12.84 -20.21
N ARG A 197 -8.29 -12.63 -19.11
CA ARG A 197 -9.41 -13.51 -18.71
C ARG A 197 -10.78 -13.07 -19.23
N PHE A 198 -11.02 -11.77 -19.38
CA PHE A 198 -12.36 -11.25 -19.73
C PHE A 198 -12.40 -10.44 -21.03
N GLY A 199 -11.27 -10.30 -21.73
CA GLY A 199 -11.16 -9.53 -22.97
C GLY A 199 -11.21 -8.01 -22.75
N PHE A 200 -10.77 -7.27 -23.77
CA PHE A 200 -10.64 -5.81 -23.76
C PHE A 200 -11.92 -5.04 -23.38
N GLY A 201 -13.11 -5.64 -23.58
CA GLY A 201 -14.40 -4.95 -23.41
C GLY A 201 -14.71 -4.51 -21.97
N LEU A 202 -14.50 -5.38 -20.99
CA LEU A 202 -14.80 -5.08 -19.58
C LEU A 202 -13.74 -4.15 -18.96
N SER A 203 -12.46 -4.41 -19.26
CA SER A 203 -11.33 -3.58 -18.81
C SER A 203 -11.44 -2.15 -19.36
N ALA A 204 -11.80 -2.01 -20.64
CA ALA A 204 -12.03 -0.71 -21.25
C ALA A 204 -13.35 -0.05 -20.78
N TRP A 205 -14.32 -0.79 -20.26
CA TRP A 205 -15.53 -0.21 -19.65
C TRP A 205 -15.23 0.39 -18.28
N VAL A 206 -14.45 -0.30 -17.44
CA VAL A 206 -13.95 0.22 -16.15
C VAL A 206 -13.06 1.45 -16.36
N ALA A 207 -12.17 1.43 -17.35
CA ALA A 207 -11.32 2.59 -17.68
C ALA A 207 -12.11 3.77 -18.29
N ARG A 208 -13.09 3.51 -19.17
CA ARG A 208 -13.90 4.56 -19.82
C ARG A 208 -14.94 5.20 -18.89
N GLY A 209 -15.20 4.64 -17.71
CA GLY A 209 -15.99 5.29 -16.66
C GLY A 209 -15.38 6.62 -16.18
N ALA A 210 -14.07 6.83 -16.39
CA ALA A 210 -13.36 8.05 -16.04
C ALA A 210 -13.22 9.09 -17.18
N SER A 211 -13.62 8.76 -18.43
CA SER A 211 -13.29 9.58 -19.61
C SER A 211 -14.48 10.17 -20.37
N ARG A 212 -15.70 10.18 -19.82
CA ARG A 212 -16.82 10.90 -20.45
C ARG A 212 -16.80 12.40 -20.12
N ARG A 213 -15.86 13.14 -20.72
CA ARG A 213 -16.12 14.53 -21.12
C ARG A 213 -16.76 14.49 -22.51
N GLY A 214 -17.89 15.16 -22.63
CA GLY A 214 -18.87 14.96 -23.70
C GLY A 214 -18.45 15.43 -25.09
N PRO A 215 -19.21 15.08 -26.13
CA PRO A 215 -19.21 15.82 -27.37
C PRO A 215 -20.07 17.07 -27.22
N SER A 216 -19.43 18.21 -27.44
CA SER A 216 -20.06 19.48 -27.80
C SER A 216 -21.07 19.28 -28.94
N ARG A 217 -22.29 19.76 -28.72
CA ARG A 217 -23.19 20.28 -29.75
C ARG A 217 -23.83 21.55 -29.22
#